data_AF-A0A819WZ72-F1
#
_entry.id   AF-A0A819WZ72-F1
#
_cell.length_a   1.000
_cell.length_b   1.000
_cell.length_c   1.000
_cell.angle_alpha   90.00
_cell.angle_beta   90.00
_cell.angle_gamma   90.00
#
_symmetry.space_group_name_H-M   'P 1'
#
loop_
_entity.id
_entity.type
_entity.pdbx_description
1 polymer ?
#
loop_
_entity_poly.entity_id
_entity_poly.type
_entity_poly.pdbx_seq_one_letter_code
_entity_poly.pdbx_strand_id
1 'polypeptide(L)'
;MSLSNATLAEITALHYGNMIFFEFWSYSLVCLGIIGHTLNIYVFTRPILRSNPCTRYFLAVTITGSFVTIFNVPLRLIQLMYPAYNPFGYSTASCKILSFIAMCARAYPSWFIALASTDRFLCSSTSATIRGWSSRRVATRAILVVTIIVPLFYFYVPIIFQNIETVTKCPLAQTTFPLFNGIWNLLIFSLGPSTVMLIFGLLTIQHVQQSGKRIVSQNIQVQNQTESITPAQQEQLKRQKTTDRQLLQMMLVQCVYFSLWSTPVSVLYIYTALRINVVPDALQLAKDSLFTNITGVLSGTSACTSFYVFTLSSRLFR
;
A
#
# COMPACT_ATOMS: atom_id res chain seq x y z
N MET A 1 -10.97 25.80 34.50
CA MET A 1 -9.62 25.28 34.82
C MET A 1 -8.63 26.14 34.05
N SER A 2 -7.83 26.97 34.71
CA SER A 2 -6.79 27.75 34.04
C SER A 2 -5.63 26.81 33.70
N LEU A 3 -5.31 26.66 32.40
CA LEU A 3 -4.07 25.98 32.01
C LEU A 3 -2.88 26.77 32.55
N SER A 4 -1.86 26.08 33.03
CA SER A 4 -0.59 26.72 33.38
C SER A 4 0.07 27.29 32.12
N ASN A 5 0.83 28.39 32.25
CA ASN A 5 1.58 28.96 31.13
C ASN A 5 2.55 27.95 30.50
N ALA A 6 3.12 27.04 31.31
CA ALA A 6 3.99 25.97 30.83
C ALA A 6 3.24 24.97 29.93
N THR A 7 2.04 24.53 30.33
CA THR A 7 1.21 23.63 29.51
C THR A 7 0.77 24.27 28.20
N LEU A 8 0.49 25.58 28.20
CA LEU A 8 0.12 26.30 26.98
C LEU A 8 1.30 26.41 26.00
N ALA A 9 2.51 26.67 26.51
CA ALA A 9 3.72 26.69 25.71
C ALA A 9 4.03 25.33 25.08
N GLU A 10 3.87 24.23 25.82
CA GLU A 10 4.05 22.87 25.30
C GLU A 10 3.06 22.54 24.18
N ILE A 11 1.77 22.84 24.38
CA ILE A 11 0.73 22.62 23.36
C ILE A 11 1.04 23.41 22.09
N THR A 12 1.44 24.67 22.24
CA THR A 12 1.76 25.55 21.12
C THR A 12 2.97 25.03 20.34
N ALA A 13 4.04 24.63 21.03
CA ALA A 13 5.22 24.04 20.41
C ALA A 13 4.89 22.74 19.65
N LEU A 14 4.07 21.86 20.24
CA LEU A 14 3.60 20.64 19.57
C LEU A 14 2.80 20.95 18.30
N HIS A 15 1.93 21.95 18.35
CA HIS A 15 1.11 22.35 17.22
C HIS A 15 1.96 22.89 16.06
N TYR A 16 2.86 23.84 16.33
CA TYR A 16 3.77 24.40 15.32
C TYR A 16 4.73 23.33 14.75
N GLY A 17 5.32 22.50 15.62
CA GLY A 17 6.19 21.42 15.19
C GLY A 17 5.47 20.43 14.27
N ASN A 18 4.22 20.08 14.59
CA ASN A 18 3.37 19.23 13.75
C ASN A 18 3.10 19.87 12.37
N MET A 19 2.77 21.16 12.31
CA MET A 19 2.51 21.85 11.04
C MET A 19 3.75 21.86 10.15
N ILE A 20 4.90 22.30 10.67
CA ILE A 20 6.17 22.38 9.93
C ILE A 20 6.57 20.99 9.43
N PHE A 21 6.58 19.99 10.32
CA PHE A 21 6.93 18.62 9.94
C PHE A 21 6.04 18.09 8.82
N PHE A 22 4.72 18.26 8.96
CA PHE A 22 3.76 17.75 7.99
C PHE A 22 3.88 18.44 6.64
N GLU A 23 4.11 19.75 6.63
CA GLU A 23 4.32 20.55 5.42
C GLU A 23 5.53 20.04 4.63
N PHE A 24 6.72 20.08 5.23
CA PHE A 24 7.96 19.65 4.57
C PHE A 24 7.91 18.20 4.11
N TRP A 25 7.38 17.31 4.96
CA TRP A 25 7.33 15.90 4.63
C TRP A 25 6.34 15.61 3.50
N SER A 26 5.15 16.21 3.53
CA SER A 26 4.13 15.98 2.51
C SER A 26 4.55 16.51 1.14
N TYR A 27 5.18 17.70 1.07
CA TYR A 27 5.73 18.19 -0.19
C TYR A 27 6.81 17.25 -0.74
N SER A 28 7.71 16.78 0.14
CA SER A 28 8.74 15.81 -0.23
C SER A 28 8.12 14.51 -0.78
N LEU A 29 7.07 13.99 -0.14
CA LEU A 29 6.35 12.80 -0.60
C LEU A 29 5.66 13.00 -1.95
N VAL A 30 5.04 14.15 -2.19
CA VAL A 30 4.40 14.45 -3.47
C VAL A 30 5.45 14.50 -4.58
N CYS A 31 6.54 15.24 -4.38
CA CYS A 31 7.62 15.35 -5.37
C CYS A 31 8.27 14.00 -5.68
N LEU A 32 8.71 13.28 -4.63
CA LEU A 32 9.33 11.97 -4.80
C LEU A 32 8.34 10.94 -5.36
N GLY A 33 7.09 11.00 -4.93
CA GLY A 33 6.04 10.11 -5.41
C GLY A 33 5.76 10.30 -6.90
N ILE A 34 5.61 11.53 -7.38
CA ILE A 34 5.37 11.80 -8.81
C ILE A 34 6.55 11.30 -9.66
N ILE A 35 7.78 11.57 -9.24
CA ILE A 35 8.99 11.10 -9.93
C ILE A 35 9.02 9.56 -9.96
N GLY A 36 8.88 8.93 -8.79
CA GLY A 36 8.91 7.48 -8.65
C GLY A 36 7.83 6.78 -9.47
N HIS A 37 6.60 7.27 -9.41
CA HIS A 37 5.49 6.69 -10.18
C HIS A 37 5.66 6.85 -11.68
N THR A 38 6.16 7.99 -12.15
CA THR A 38 6.45 8.22 -13.57
C THR A 38 7.49 7.23 -14.09
N LEU A 39 8.56 7.02 -13.31
CA LEU A 39 9.60 6.05 -13.64
C LEU A 39 9.08 4.61 -13.60
N ASN A 40 8.25 4.25 -12.60
CA ASN A 40 7.59 2.95 -12.55
C ASN A 40 6.72 2.70 -13.79
N ILE A 41 5.88 3.67 -14.20
CA ILE A 41 5.04 3.55 -15.40
C ILE A 41 5.93 3.33 -16.63
N TYR A 42 6.99 4.12 -16.78
CA TYR A 42 7.92 3.97 -17.88
C TYR A 42 8.59 2.59 -17.92
N VAL A 43 9.05 2.07 -16.77
CA VAL A 43 9.65 0.73 -16.68
C VAL A 43 8.64 -0.36 -16.99
N PHE A 44 7.46 -0.35 -16.33
CA PHE A 44 6.46 -1.40 -16.48
C PHE A 44 5.74 -1.41 -17.83
N THR A 45 5.81 -0.32 -18.60
CA THR A 45 5.30 -0.25 -19.96
C THR A 45 6.28 -0.76 -21.03
N ARG A 46 7.54 -1.09 -20.66
CA ARG A 46 8.51 -1.67 -21.59
C ARG A 46 8.02 -3.01 -22.16
N PRO A 47 8.20 -3.27 -23.48
CA PRO A 47 7.69 -4.49 -24.14
C PRO A 47 8.12 -5.80 -23.47
N ILE A 48 9.36 -5.86 -22.98
CA ILE A 48 9.94 -7.03 -22.30
C ILE A 48 9.12 -7.38 -21.06
N LEU A 49 8.76 -6.38 -20.24
CA LEU A 49 8.05 -6.59 -18.97
C LEU A 49 6.54 -6.72 -19.13
N ARG A 50 5.96 -6.09 -20.17
CA ARG A 50 4.52 -6.21 -20.51
C ARG A 50 4.08 -7.64 -20.78
N SER A 51 5.04 -8.52 -21.08
CA SER A 51 4.73 -9.91 -21.36
C SER A 51 4.29 -10.70 -20.13
N ASN A 52 4.75 -10.27 -18.95
CA ASN A 52 4.59 -10.94 -17.68
C ASN A 52 3.28 -10.47 -16.99
N PRO A 53 2.37 -11.38 -16.60
CA PRO A 53 1.10 -11.02 -15.95
C PRO A 53 1.31 -10.21 -14.67
N CYS A 54 2.32 -10.58 -13.87
CA CYS A 54 2.67 -9.90 -12.63
C CYS A 54 2.98 -8.40 -12.80
N THR A 55 3.62 -8.01 -13.91
CA THR A 55 3.89 -6.61 -14.24
C THR A 55 2.62 -5.76 -14.32
N ARG A 56 1.48 -6.36 -14.72
CA ARG A 56 0.20 -5.63 -14.79
C ARG A 56 -0.31 -5.25 -13.41
N TYR A 57 -0.11 -6.09 -12.40
CA TYR A 57 -0.45 -5.72 -11.03
C TYR A 57 0.43 -4.58 -10.53
N PHE A 58 1.74 -4.61 -10.78
CA PHE A 58 2.62 -3.49 -10.41
C PHE A 58 2.28 -2.18 -11.13
N LEU A 59 1.85 -2.27 -12.39
CA LEU A 59 1.33 -1.10 -13.09
C LEU A 59 0.04 -0.57 -12.43
N ALA A 60 -0.88 -1.46 -12.01
CA ALA A 60 -2.08 -1.07 -11.29
C ALA A 60 -1.76 -0.46 -9.90
N VAL A 61 -0.78 -1.02 -9.17
CA VAL A 61 -0.22 -0.45 -7.94
C VAL A 61 0.30 0.96 -8.20
N THR A 62 1.04 1.16 -9.29
CA THR A 62 1.61 2.46 -9.63
C THR A 62 0.51 3.46 -9.97
N ILE A 63 -0.47 3.10 -10.79
CA ILE A 63 -1.59 3.99 -11.17
C ILE A 63 -2.39 4.42 -9.93
N THR A 64 -2.76 3.46 -9.08
CA THR A 64 -3.52 3.77 -7.85
C THR A 64 -2.67 4.49 -6.81
N GLY A 65 -1.38 4.18 -6.73
CA GLY A 65 -0.40 4.92 -5.93
C GLY A 65 -0.27 6.37 -6.38
N SER A 66 -0.18 6.64 -7.68
CA SER A 66 -0.18 8.00 -8.24
C SER A 66 -1.42 8.77 -7.84
N PHE A 67 -2.59 8.12 -7.87
CA PHE A 67 -3.83 8.75 -7.43
C PHE A 67 -3.76 9.14 -5.95
N VAL A 68 -3.23 8.28 -5.08
CA VAL A 68 -3.01 8.61 -3.66
C VAL A 68 -2.05 9.80 -3.51
N THR A 69 -0.94 9.80 -4.25
CA THR A 69 0.08 10.86 -4.19
C THR A 69 -0.46 12.20 -4.70
N ILE A 70 -1.22 12.22 -5.81
CA ILE A 70 -1.69 13.45 -6.46
C ILE A 70 -2.95 14.01 -5.77
N PHE A 71 -3.83 13.15 -5.27
CA PHE A 71 -5.10 13.59 -4.70
C PHE A 71 -5.09 13.50 -3.17
N ASN A 72 -4.87 12.32 -2.59
CA ASN A 72 -5.06 12.13 -1.14
C ASN A 72 -4.05 12.89 -0.28
N VAL A 73 -2.77 12.93 -0.69
CA VAL A 73 -1.73 13.62 0.09
C VAL A 73 -1.96 15.15 0.07
N PRO A 74 -2.17 15.81 -1.09
CA PRO A 74 -2.52 17.23 -1.11
C PRO A 74 -3.83 17.55 -0.39
N LEU A 75 -4.86 16.70 -0.52
CA LEU A 75 -6.13 16.90 0.18
C LEU A 75 -5.94 16.91 1.71
N ARG A 76 -5.08 16.03 2.21
CA ARG A 76 -4.71 15.98 3.63
C ARG A 76 -3.87 17.19 4.06
N LEU A 77 -2.97 17.64 3.19
CA LEU A 77 -2.18 18.86 3.42
C LEU A 77 -3.06 20.09 3.53
N ILE A 78 -4.01 20.26 2.60
CA ILE A 78 -4.99 21.36 2.64
C ILE A 78 -5.82 21.30 3.92
N GLN A 79 -6.31 20.11 4.29
CA GLN A 79 -7.07 19.93 5.53
C GLN A 79 -6.31 20.40 6.78
N LEU A 80 -4.99 20.17 6.85
CA LEU A 80 -4.18 20.47 8.03
C LEU A 80 -3.68 21.91 8.05
N MET A 81 -3.19 22.42 6.92
CA MET A 81 -2.57 23.75 6.82
C MET A 81 -3.58 24.86 6.61
N TYR A 82 -4.70 24.55 5.95
CA TYR A 82 -5.72 25.52 5.56
C TYR A 82 -7.11 25.05 6.01
N PRO A 83 -7.39 24.98 7.33
CA PRO A 83 -8.65 24.47 7.84
C PRO A 83 -9.89 25.20 7.29
N ALA A 84 -9.76 26.49 6.97
CA ALA A 84 -10.81 27.31 6.35
C ALA A 84 -11.21 26.84 4.95
N TYR A 85 -10.28 26.18 4.23
CA TYR A 85 -10.49 25.65 2.88
C TYR A 85 -10.61 24.13 2.89
N ASN A 86 -10.91 23.52 4.04
CA ASN A 86 -10.96 22.08 4.17
C ASN A 86 -12.10 21.49 3.31
N PRO A 87 -11.78 20.71 2.26
CA PRO A 87 -12.79 20.16 1.36
C PRO A 87 -13.67 19.09 2.03
N PHE A 88 -13.18 18.46 3.11
CA PHE A 88 -14.00 17.57 3.93
C PHE A 88 -15.04 18.33 4.76
N GLY A 89 -14.79 19.61 5.10
CA GLY A 89 -15.67 20.44 5.92
C GLY A 89 -16.73 21.20 5.12
N TYR A 90 -16.62 21.25 3.78
CA TYR A 90 -17.50 22.05 2.93
C TYR A 90 -18.96 21.56 2.93
N SER A 91 -19.17 20.24 2.89
CA SER A 91 -20.50 19.64 2.95
C SER A 91 -20.44 18.21 3.48
N THR A 92 -21.55 17.70 4.01
CA THR A 92 -21.67 16.29 4.42
C THR A 92 -21.41 15.33 3.24
N ALA A 93 -21.84 15.70 2.03
CA ALA A 93 -21.58 14.90 0.84
C ALA A 93 -20.08 14.85 0.51
N SER A 94 -19.38 15.99 0.56
CA SER A 94 -17.93 16.06 0.33
C SER A 94 -17.15 15.23 1.34
N CYS A 95 -17.47 15.36 2.63
CA CYS A 95 -16.92 14.54 3.71
C CYS A 95 -17.02 13.03 3.40
N LYS A 96 -18.22 12.56 3.06
CA LYS A 96 -18.51 11.15 2.76
C LYS A 96 -17.76 10.66 1.53
N ILE A 97 -17.87 11.37 0.41
CA ILE A 97 -17.29 10.97 -0.88
C ILE A 97 -15.77 10.97 -0.82
N LEU A 98 -15.16 12.03 -0.28
CA LEU A 98 -13.70 12.13 -0.20
C LEU A 98 -13.12 11.10 0.76
N SER A 99 -13.78 10.83 1.90
CA SER A 99 -13.33 9.78 2.83
C SER A 99 -13.43 8.40 2.19
N PHE A 100 -14.53 8.11 1.49
CA PHE A 100 -14.71 6.86 0.77
C PHE A 100 -13.64 6.64 -0.31
N ILE A 101 -13.41 7.65 -1.15
CA ILE A 101 -12.38 7.62 -2.20
C ILE A 101 -10.99 7.44 -1.56
N ALA A 102 -10.68 8.18 -0.49
CA ALA A 102 -9.39 8.09 0.19
C ALA A 102 -9.13 6.69 0.76
N MET A 103 -10.14 6.06 1.38
CA MET A 103 -10.00 4.71 1.94
C MET A 103 -9.84 3.65 0.84
N CYS A 104 -10.64 3.71 -0.22
CA CYS A 104 -10.51 2.80 -1.36
C CYS A 104 -9.14 2.94 -2.03
N ALA A 105 -8.72 4.18 -2.30
CA ALA A 105 -7.46 4.49 -2.97
C ALA A 105 -6.24 4.00 -2.19
N ARG A 106 -6.26 4.12 -0.85
CA ARG A 106 -5.19 3.58 0.00
C ARG A 106 -5.14 2.05 -0.04
N ALA A 107 -6.28 1.37 -0.10
CA ALA A 107 -6.34 -0.09 -0.09
C ALA A 107 -5.87 -0.74 -1.40
N TYR A 108 -6.08 -0.11 -2.56
CA TYR A 108 -5.76 -0.74 -3.85
C TYR A 108 -4.29 -1.20 -3.99
N PRO A 109 -3.27 -0.36 -3.70
CA PRO A 109 -1.87 -0.77 -3.84
C PRO A 109 -1.53 -2.07 -3.11
N SER A 110 -1.97 -2.24 -1.86
CA SER A 110 -1.61 -3.42 -1.07
C SER A 110 -2.29 -4.69 -1.57
N TRP A 111 -3.56 -4.61 -1.97
CA TRP A 111 -4.28 -5.74 -2.57
C TRP A 111 -3.74 -6.12 -3.94
N PHE A 112 -3.31 -5.17 -4.76
CA PHE A 112 -2.66 -5.49 -6.03
C PHE A 112 -1.28 -6.13 -5.85
N ILE A 113 -0.49 -5.73 -4.84
CA ILE A 113 0.75 -6.43 -4.51
C ILE A 113 0.45 -7.85 -4.01
N ALA A 114 -0.60 -8.03 -3.20
CA ALA A 114 -1.05 -9.35 -2.78
C ALA A 114 -1.43 -10.25 -3.97
N LEU A 115 -2.15 -9.72 -4.96
CA LEU A 115 -2.42 -10.43 -6.22
C LEU A 115 -1.15 -10.75 -7.02
N ALA A 116 -0.17 -9.84 -7.04
CA ALA A 116 1.12 -10.11 -7.66
C ALA A 116 1.82 -11.30 -6.99
N SER A 117 1.75 -11.41 -5.65
CA SER A 117 2.30 -12.53 -4.86
C SER A 117 1.62 -13.85 -5.18
N THR A 118 0.29 -13.83 -5.26
CA THR A 118 -0.47 -15.00 -5.68
C THR A 118 -0.12 -15.43 -7.11
N ASP A 119 -0.03 -14.49 -8.04
CA ASP A 119 0.33 -14.76 -9.44
C ASP A 119 1.73 -15.37 -9.57
N ARG A 120 2.70 -14.88 -8.78
CA ARG A 120 4.05 -15.46 -8.72
C ARG A 120 4.05 -16.89 -8.18
N PHE A 121 3.26 -17.16 -7.15
CA PHE A 121 3.07 -18.52 -6.66
C PHE A 121 2.52 -19.43 -7.76
N LEU A 122 1.46 -19.01 -8.46
CA LEU A 122 0.84 -19.76 -9.55
C LEU A 122 1.85 -20.02 -10.68
N CYS A 123 2.63 -19.01 -11.09
CA CYS A 123 3.72 -19.16 -12.05
C CYS A 123 4.77 -20.20 -11.65
N SER A 124 5.12 -20.24 -10.35
CA SER A 124 6.15 -21.13 -9.81
C SER A 124 5.69 -22.59 -9.65
N SER A 125 4.40 -22.86 -9.81
CA SER A 125 3.84 -24.19 -9.64
C SER A 125 4.33 -25.15 -10.72
N THR A 126 4.58 -26.40 -10.31
CA THR A 126 5.02 -27.48 -11.22
C THR A 126 3.88 -27.94 -12.12
N SER A 127 2.63 -27.84 -11.67
CA SER A 127 1.45 -28.21 -12.44
C SER A 127 1.19 -27.21 -13.58
N ALA A 128 1.12 -27.71 -14.81
CA ALA A 128 0.80 -26.89 -15.99
C ALA A 128 -0.59 -26.25 -15.88
N THR A 129 -1.55 -26.95 -15.28
CA THR A 129 -2.91 -26.44 -15.06
C THR A 129 -2.90 -25.24 -14.12
N ILE A 130 -2.18 -25.33 -12.99
CA ILE A 130 -2.08 -24.23 -12.02
C ILE A 130 -1.32 -23.05 -12.63
N ARG A 131 -0.23 -23.32 -13.34
CA ARG A 131 0.55 -22.29 -14.02
C ARG A 131 -0.25 -21.55 -15.10
N GLY A 132 -1.19 -22.23 -15.76
CA GLY A 132 -2.10 -21.63 -16.74
C GLY A 132 -3.00 -20.52 -16.17
N TRP A 133 -3.20 -20.48 -14.85
CA TRP A 133 -3.94 -19.40 -14.20
C TRP A 133 -3.14 -18.10 -14.14
N SER A 134 -1.81 -18.17 -14.17
CA SER A 134 -0.97 -16.98 -14.34
C SER A 134 -0.92 -16.57 -15.81
N SER A 135 -1.99 -15.91 -16.24
CA SER A 135 -2.13 -15.40 -17.60
C SER A 135 -2.54 -13.93 -17.57
N ARG A 136 -2.24 -13.21 -18.66
CA ARG A 136 -2.59 -11.77 -18.77
C ARG A 136 -4.10 -11.53 -18.65
N ARG A 137 -4.92 -12.46 -19.16
CA ARG A 137 -6.38 -12.38 -19.11
C ARG A 137 -6.88 -12.51 -17.68
N VAL A 138 -6.35 -13.49 -16.94
CA VAL A 138 -6.67 -13.69 -15.52
C VAL A 138 -6.21 -12.49 -14.71
N ALA A 139 -5.00 -11.97 -14.95
CA ALA A 139 -4.51 -10.79 -14.23
C ALA A 139 -5.39 -9.56 -14.42
N THR A 140 -5.83 -9.27 -15.65
CA THR A 140 -6.75 -8.15 -15.91
C THR A 140 -8.11 -8.36 -15.25
N ARG A 141 -8.65 -9.59 -15.27
CA ARG A 141 -9.90 -9.91 -14.57
C ARG A 141 -9.75 -9.76 -13.05
N ALA A 142 -8.66 -10.22 -12.48
CA ALA A 142 -8.38 -10.12 -11.05
C ALA A 142 -8.23 -8.66 -10.59
N ILE A 143 -7.56 -7.81 -11.38
CA ILE A 143 -7.50 -6.36 -11.12
C ILE A 143 -8.91 -5.77 -11.11
N LEU A 144 -9.73 -6.06 -12.13
CA LEU A 144 -11.11 -5.56 -12.21
C LEU A 144 -11.94 -6.01 -11.00
N VAL A 145 -11.85 -7.29 -10.62
CA VAL A 145 -12.55 -7.84 -9.47
C VAL A 145 -12.16 -7.12 -8.18
N VAL A 146 -10.87 -6.92 -7.92
CA VAL A 146 -10.41 -6.16 -6.73
C VAL A 146 -10.87 -4.69 -6.78
N THR A 147 -10.85 -4.07 -7.96
CA THR A 147 -11.38 -2.71 -8.17
C THR A 147 -12.86 -2.59 -7.81
N ILE A 148 -13.65 -3.67 -7.93
CA ILE A 148 -15.07 -3.67 -7.54
C ILE A 148 -15.24 -4.06 -6.06
N ILE A 149 -14.50 -5.06 -5.58
CA ILE A 149 -14.63 -5.61 -4.22
C ILE A 149 -14.20 -4.59 -3.15
N VAL A 150 -13.12 -3.84 -3.37
CA VAL A 150 -12.63 -2.87 -2.38
C VAL A 150 -13.68 -1.79 -2.05
N PRO A 151 -14.33 -1.13 -3.04
CA PRO A 151 -15.46 -0.24 -2.80
C PRO A 151 -16.60 -0.87 -2.00
N LEU A 152 -16.92 -2.15 -2.25
CA LEU A 152 -17.96 -2.86 -1.51
C LEU A 152 -17.58 -3.02 -0.02
N PHE A 153 -16.31 -3.31 0.27
CA PHE A 153 -15.83 -3.37 1.66
C PHE A 153 -15.85 -2.01 2.39
N TYR A 154 -15.80 -0.89 1.66
CA TYR A 154 -15.88 0.46 2.23
C TYR A 154 -17.26 1.12 2.04
N PHE A 155 -18.27 0.37 1.59
CA PHE A 155 -19.61 0.92 1.32
C PHE A 155 -20.27 1.53 2.57
N TYR A 156 -19.89 1.11 3.77
CA TYR A 156 -20.40 1.66 5.02
C TYR A 156 -19.95 3.12 5.28
N VAL A 157 -18.83 3.56 4.68
CA VAL A 157 -18.24 4.89 4.90
C VAL A 157 -19.22 6.02 4.53
N PRO A 158 -19.79 6.08 3.32
CA PRO A 158 -20.76 7.13 2.97
C PRO A 158 -22.05 7.11 3.79
N ILE A 159 -22.35 6.01 4.48
CA ILE A 159 -23.53 5.90 5.35
C ILE A 159 -23.24 6.54 6.71
N ILE A 160 -22.10 6.20 7.31
CA ILE A 160 -21.80 6.49 8.72
C ILE A 160 -21.04 7.80 8.93
N PHE A 161 -20.24 8.26 7.97
CA PHE A 161 -19.47 9.50 8.14
C PHE A 161 -20.39 10.72 8.06
N GLN A 162 -20.22 11.67 8.97
CA GLN A 162 -20.99 12.91 8.99
C GLN A 162 -20.06 14.09 9.18
N ASN A 163 -20.40 15.21 8.55
CA ASN A 163 -19.74 16.47 8.83
C ASN A 163 -20.36 17.06 10.09
N ILE A 164 -19.52 17.35 11.09
CA ILE A 164 -19.93 18.05 12.30
C ILE A 164 -19.39 19.46 12.16
N GLU A 165 -20.27 20.44 11.94
CA GLU A 165 -19.91 21.83 11.60
C GLU A 165 -18.91 22.47 12.58
N THR A 166 -18.87 22.02 13.84
CA THR A 166 -17.98 22.52 14.89
C THR A 166 -16.57 21.92 14.85
N VAL A 167 -16.37 20.84 14.08
CA VAL A 167 -15.09 20.16 13.95
C VAL A 167 -14.67 20.23 12.49
N THR A 168 -13.52 20.84 12.19
CA THR A 168 -12.90 20.84 10.84
C THR A 168 -12.42 19.44 10.40
N LYS A 169 -13.07 18.37 10.86
CA LYS A 169 -12.82 16.98 10.55
C LYS A 169 -14.13 16.34 10.08
N CYS A 170 -14.00 15.20 9.42
CA CYS A 170 -15.11 14.36 8.99
C CYS A 170 -15.13 13.12 9.91
N PRO A 171 -15.66 13.23 11.14
CA PRO A 171 -15.68 12.13 12.10
C PRO A 171 -16.77 11.10 11.77
N LEU A 172 -16.68 9.94 12.43
CA LEU A 172 -17.76 8.96 12.44
C LEU A 172 -18.91 9.48 13.32
N ALA A 173 -20.16 9.35 12.85
CA ALA A 173 -21.33 9.95 13.48
C ALA A 173 -21.76 9.33 14.83
N GLN A 174 -21.39 8.08 15.12
CA GLN A 174 -21.82 7.39 16.35
C GLN A 174 -20.63 6.82 17.12
N THR A 175 -20.78 6.68 18.43
CA THR A 175 -19.72 6.30 19.38
C THR A 175 -19.24 4.85 19.24
N THR A 176 -20.04 3.95 18.68
CA THR A 176 -19.68 2.51 18.53
C THR A 176 -18.90 2.20 17.25
N PHE A 177 -19.06 3.01 16.20
CA PHE A 177 -18.45 2.76 14.89
C PHE A 177 -16.92 3.00 14.79
N PRO A 178 -16.27 3.85 15.61
CA PRO A 178 -14.82 4.02 15.57
C PRO A 178 -14.04 2.72 15.80
N LEU A 179 -14.52 1.86 16.72
CA LEU A 179 -13.84 0.59 17.01
C LEU A 179 -13.98 -0.37 15.83
N PHE A 180 -15.18 -0.46 15.25
CA PHE A 180 -15.42 -1.22 14.03
C PHE A 180 -14.51 -0.73 12.90
N ASN A 181 -14.46 0.59 12.65
CA ASN A 181 -13.62 1.17 11.61
C ASN A 181 -12.12 0.89 11.84
N GLY A 182 -11.64 0.98 13.08
CA GLY A 182 -10.26 0.66 13.45
C GLY A 182 -9.91 -0.80 13.18
N ILE A 183 -10.73 -1.74 13.66
CA ILE A 183 -10.55 -3.18 13.44
C ILE A 183 -10.66 -3.51 11.95
N TRP A 184 -11.65 -2.96 11.26
CA TRP A 184 -11.87 -3.19 9.84
C TRP A 184 -10.69 -2.70 9.00
N ASN A 185 -10.16 -1.51 9.31
CA ASN A 185 -8.96 -0.99 8.64
C ASN A 185 -7.74 -1.86 8.95
N LEU A 186 -7.57 -2.33 10.19
CA LEU A 186 -6.50 -3.25 10.54
C LEU A 186 -6.57 -4.54 9.69
N LEU A 187 -7.76 -5.13 9.56
CA LEU A 187 -7.95 -6.38 8.83
C LEU A 187 -7.85 -6.21 7.32
N ILE A 188 -8.54 -5.23 6.73
CA ILE A 188 -8.65 -5.10 5.27
C ILE A 188 -7.48 -4.34 4.65
N PHE A 189 -6.97 -3.29 5.32
CA PHE A 189 -5.92 -2.45 4.75
C PHE A 189 -4.52 -2.91 5.14
N SER A 190 -4.32 -3.42 6.37
CA SER A 190 -3.00 -3.77 6.89
C SER A 190 -2.74 -5.28 6.89
N LEU A 191 -3.37 -6.05 7.78
CA LEU A 191 -3.07 -7.47 7.99
C LEU A 191 -3.52 -8.36 6.84
N GLY A 192 -4.66 -8.09 6.22
CA GLY A 192 -5.21 -8.87 5.10
C GLY A 192 -4.23 -9.01 3.93
N PRO A 193 -3.82 -7.92 3.27
CA PRO A 193 -2.86 -8.02 2.17
C PRO A 193 -1.51 -8.58 2.66
N SER A 194 -1.03 -8.21 3.86
CA SER A 194 0.25 -8.71 4.39
C SER A 194 0.27 -10.20 4.66
N THR A 195 -0.81 -10.77 5.19
CA THR A 195 -0.93 -12.22 5.41
C THR A 195 -0.96 -12.98 4.08
N VAL A 196 -1.73 -12.50 3.10
CA VAL A 196 -1.76 -13.08 1.74
C VAL A 196 -0.37 -13.01 1.10
N MET A 197 0.29 -11.86 1.16
CA MET A 197 1.64 -11.68 0.63
C MET A 197 2.66 -12.60 1.30
N LEU A 198 2.60 -12.76 2.63
CA LEU A 198 3.51 -13.61 3.38
C LEU A 198 3.30 -15.10 3.05
N ILE A 199 2.04 -15.57 3.05
CA ILE A 199 1.71 -16.96 2.74
C ILE A 199 2.18 -17.32 1.33
N PHE A 200 1.74 -16.57 0.31
CA PHE A 200 2.12 -16.87 -1.07
C PHE A 200 3.59 -16.58 -1.36
N GLY A 201 4.20 -15.61 -0.67
CA GLY A 201 5.64 -15.36 -0.73
C GLY A 201 6.45 -16.56 -0.25
N LEU A 202 6.14 -17.11 0.93
CA LEU A 202 6.79 -18.29 1.48
C LEU A 202 6.58 -19.53 0.60
N LEU A 203 5.36 -19.75 0.12
CA LEU A 203 5.06 -20.86 -0.80
C LEU A 203 5.84 -20.73 -2.11
N THR A 204 5.97 -19.52 -2.66
CA THR A 204 6.78 -19.26 -3.85
C THR A 204 8.25 -19.59 -3.60
N ILE A 205 8.82 -19.19 -2.46
CA ILE A 205 10.21 -19.52 -2.10
C ILE A 205 10.40 -21.04 -2.03
N GLN A 206 9.49 -21.75 -1.36
CA GLN A 206 9.56 -23.21 -1.24
C GLN A 206 9.54 -23.89 -2.61
N HIS A 207 8.61 -23.51 -3.49
CA HIS A 207 8.52 -24.05 -4.84
C HIS A 207 9.73 -23.73 -5.72
N VAL A 208 10.26 -22.51 -5.64
CA VAL A 208 11.46 -22.11 -6.39
C VAL A 208 12.68 -22.90 -5.92
N GLN A 209 12.84 -23.10 -4.61
CA GLN A 209 13.93 -23.91 -4.06
C GLN A 209 13.82 -25.38 -4.50
N GLN A 210 12.63 -25.97 -4.46
CA GLN A 210 12.40 -27.33 -4.91
C GLN A 210 12.64 -27.49 -6.42
N SER A 211 12.17 -26.53 -7.22
CA SER A 211 12.39 -26.52 -8.67
C SER A 211 13.87 -26.35 -9.03
N GLY A 212 14.60 -25.53 -8.26
CA GLY A 212 16.05 -25.39 -8.39
C GLY A 212 16.79 -26.72 -8.18
N LYS A 213 16.44 -27.46 -7.13
CA LYS A 213 17.02 -28.78 -6.85
C LYS A 213 16.76 -29.79 -7.97
N ARG A 214 15.54 -29.83 -8.50
CA ARG A 214 15.17 -30.75 -9.61
C ARG A 214 15.94 -30.46 -10.90
N ILE A 215 16.11 -29.19 -11.26
CA ILE A 215 16.82 -28.81 -12.50
C ILE A 215 18.32 -29.10 -12.41
N VAL A 216 18.94 -28.97 -11.23
CA VAL A 216 20.33 -29.38 -11.05
C VAL A 216 20.46 -30.90 -11.25
N SER A 217 19.56 -31.69 -10.66
CA SER A 217 19.55 -33.15 -10.88
C SER A 217 19.28 -33.55 -12.34
N GLN A 218 18.37 -32.86 -13.04
CA GLN A 218 18.08 -33.12 -14.45
C GLN A 218 19.22 -32.68 -15.38
N ASN A 219 19.87 -31.54 -15.14
CA ASN A 219 21.02 -31.12 -15.96
C ASN A 219 22.19 -32.11 -15.83
N ILE A 220 22.40 -32.70 -14.65
CA ILE A 220 23.40 -33.77 -14.46
C ILE A 220 23.06 -35.00 -15.32
N GLN A 221 21.78 -35.30 -15.54
CA GLN A 221 21.35 -36.43 -16.37
C GLN A 221 21.33 -36.10 -17.88
N VAL A 222 20.88 -34.90 -18.27
CA VAL A 222 20.80 -34.47 -19.68
C VAL A 222 22.18 -34.17 -20.28
N GLN A 223 23.16 -33.77 -19.47
CA GLN A 223 24.54 -33.62 -19.94
C GLN A 223 25.16 -34.96 -20.40
N ASN A 224 24.56 -36.10 -20.02
CA ASN A 224 24.94 -37.43 -20.50
C ASN A 224 24.14 -37.88 -21.74
N GLN A 225 23.12 -37.14 -22.18
CA GLN A 225 22.29 -37.46 -23.35
C GLN A 225 22.14 -36.22 -24.23
N THR A 226 23.12 -36.07 -25.12
CA THR A 226 23.29 -34.97 -26.06
C THR A 226 22.09 -34.82 -27.01
N GLU A 227 21.34 -33.73 -26.90
CA GLU A 227 20.73 -33.03 -28.03
C GLU A 227 20.63 -31.53 -27.69
N SER A 228 21.18 -30.72 -28.59
CA SER A 228 21.64 -29.36 -28.35
C SER A 228 20.50 -28.36 -28.12
N ILE A 229 20.24 -28.01 -26.85
CA ILE A 229 19.58 -26.74 -26.54
C ILE A 229 20.49 -25.63 -27.07
N THR A 230 19.98 -24.80 -27.97
CA THR A 230 20.76 -23.67 -28.52
C THR A 230 21.19 -22.73 -27.38
N PRO A 231 22.43 -22.20 -27.42
CA PRO A 231 22.93 -21.32 -26.37
C PRO A 231 22.02 -20.10 -26.10
N ALA A 232 21.32 -19.63 -27.14
CA ALA A 232 20.32 -18.56 -27.06
C ALA A 232 19.12 -18.92 -26.16
N GLN A 233 18.57 -20.13 -26.25
CA GLN A 233 17.44 -20.56 -25.41
C GLN A 233 17.86 -20.73 -23.95
N GLN A 234 19.07 -21.23 -23.72
CA GLN A 234 19.61 -21.40 -22.37
C GLN A 234 19.86 -20.05 -21.68
N GLU A 235 20.30 -19.04 -22.43
CA GLU A 235 20.47 -17.68 -21.93
C GLU A 235 19.12 -17.01 -21.60
N GLN A 236 18.10 -17.19 -22.45
CA GLN A 236 16.74 -16.67 -22.19
C GLN A 236 16.15 -17.26 -20.90
N LEU A 237 16.28 -18.57 -20.68
CA LEU A 237 15.84 -19.23 -19.45
C LEU A 237 16.58 -18.70 -18.20
N LYS A 238 17.89 -18.47 -18.30
CA LYS A 238 18.67 -17.86 -17.21
C LYS A 238 18.17 -16.45 -16.88
N ARG A 239 17.98 -15.60 -17.91
CA ARG A 239 17.47 -14.23 -17.75
C ARG A 239 16.06 -14.18 -17.15
N GLN A 240 15.20 -15.12 -17.54
CA GLN A 240 13.86 -15.23 -16.97
C GLN A 240 13.90 -15.59 -15.47
N LYS A 241 14.71 -16.59 -15.09
CA LYS A 241 14.89 -16.99 -13.68
C LYS A 241 15.45 -15.85 -12.81
N THR A 242 16.43 -15.10 -13.31
CA THR A 242 16.98 -13.95 -12.57
C THR A 242 15.93 -12.87 -12.37
N THR A 243 15.12 -12.62 -13.40
CA THR A 243 14.01 -11.65 -13.34
C THR A 243 12.96 -12.08 -12.32
N ASP A 244 12.56 -13.36 -12.30
CA ASP A 244 11.58 -13.89 -11.35
C ASP A 244 12.07 -13.81 -9.90
N ARG A 245 13.34 -14.16 -9.64
CA ARG A 245 13.95 -14.03 -8.31
C ARG A 245 13.98 -12.58 -7.83
N GLN A 246 14.34 -11.67 -8.73
CA GLN A 246 14.38 -10.24 -8.44
C GLN A 246 12.99 -9.66 -8.13
N LEU A 247 11.97 -10.08 -8.88
CA LEU A 247 10.59 -9.66 -8.65
C LEU A 247 10.05 -10.23 -7.33
N LEU A 248 10.37 -11.48 -6.99
CA LEU A 248 10.02 -12.06 -5.70
C LEU A 248 10.67 -11.30 -4.53
N GLN A 249 11.98 -11.00 -4.64
CA GLN A 249 12.70 -10.23 -3.62
C GLN A 249 12.07 -8.85 -3.42
N MET A 250 11.76 -8.16 -4.51
CA MET A 250 11.10 -6.86 -4.49
C MET A 250 9.76 -6.91 -3.75
N MET A 251 8.97 -7.96 -3.96
CA MET A 251 7.65 -8.11 -3.33
C MET A 251 7.74 -8.37 -1.83
N LEU A 252 8.70 -9.19 -1.39
CA LEU A 252 8.92 -9.46 0.03
C LEU A 252 9.36 -8.20 0.76
N VAL A 253 10.30 -7.44 0.18
CA VAL A 253 10.74 -6.16 0.76
C VAL A 253 9.57 -5.18 0.83
N GLN A 254 8.78 -5.06 -0.25
CA GLN A 254 7.61 -4.20 -0.27
C GLN A 254 6.55 -4.61 0.76
N CYS A 255 6.35 -5.92 0.97
CA CYS A 255 5.42 -6.44 1.97
C CYS A 255 5.84 -6.05 3.40
N VAL A 256 7.10 -6.26 3.75
CA VAL A 256 7.63 -5.87 5.07
C VAL A 256 7.53 -4.36 5.23
N TYR A 257 7.96 -3.60 4.23
CA TYR A 257 7.93 -2.14 4.23
C TYR A 257 6.49 -1.59 4.39
N PHE A 258 5.53 -2.13 3.63
CA PHE A 258 4.12 -1.74 3.74
C PHE A 258 3.53 -2.10 5.10
N SER A 259 3.84 -3.28 5.64
CA SER A 259 3.33 -3.73 6.95
C SER A 259 3.81 -2.81 8.08
N LEU A 260 5.11 -2.47 8.07
CA LEU A 260 5.70 -1.57 9.07
C LEU A 260 5.08 -0.18 9.05
N TRP A 261 4.72 0.35 7.86
CA TRP A 261 4.14 1.69 7.75
C TRP A 261 2.62 1.78 7.80
N SER A 262 1.89 0.71 7.49
CA SER A 262 0.43 0.70 7.55
C SER A 262 -0.14 0.32 8.92
N THR A 263 0.56 -0.55 9.67
CA THR A 263 0.08 -1.06 10.97
C THR A 263 -0.10 0.05 12.00
N PRO A 264 0.83 1.02 12.16
CA PRO A 264 0.69 2.08 13.17
C PRO A 264 -0.59 2.91 13.05
N VAL A 265 -1.06 3.19 11.82
CA VAL A 265 -2.33 3.90 11.60
C VAL A 265 -3.51 3.11 12.15
N SER A 266 -3.54 1.81 11.88
CA SER A 266 -4.67 0.97 12.29
C SER A 266 -4.71 0.77 13.80
N VAL A 267 -3.54 0.58 14.42
CA VAL A 267 -3.40 0.53 15.88
C VAL A 267 -3.87 1.84 16.52
N LEU A 268 -3.51 2.98 15.93
CA LEU A 268 -3.94 4.28 16.44
C LEU A 268 -5.46 4.48 16.33
N TYR A 269 -6.12 4.03 15.27
CA TYR A 269 -7.59 4.09 15.18
C TYR A 269 -8.28 3.23 16.23
N ILE A 270 -7.73 2.06 16.55
CA ILE A 270 -8.26 1.23 17.65
C ILE A 270 -8.03 1.94 18.98
N TYR A 271 -6.83 2.49 19.20
CA TYR A 271 -6.51 3.24 20.40
C TYR A 271 -7.46 4.43 20.63
N THR A 272 -7.70 5.26 19.60
CA THR A 272 -8.62 6.39 19.71
C THR A 272 -10.07 5.96 19.92
N ALA A 273 -10.48 4.84 19.30
CA ALA A 273 -11.81 4.29 19.50
C ALA A 273 -12.04 3.79 20.93
N LEU A 274 -11.05 3.11 21.53
CA LEU A 274 -11.16 2.62 22.92
C LEU A 274 -11.21 3.76 23.95
N ARG A 275 -10.74 4.95 23.59
CA ARG A 275 -10.70 6.12 24.47
C ARG A 275 -11.87 7.08 24.32
N ILE A 276 -12.89 6.75 23.52
CA ILE A 276 -13.98 7.68 23.21
C ILE A 276 -14.75 8.19 24.44
N ASN A 277 -14.80 7.40 25.52
CA ASN A 277 -15.51 7.76 26.76
C ASN A 277 -14.63 8.49 27.79
N VAL A 278 -13.35 8.69 27.50
CA VAL A 278 -12.42 9.38 28.41
C VAL A 278 -12.28 10.82 27.94
N VAL A 279 -12.73 11.79 28.74
CA VAL A 279 -12.55 13.22 28.44
C VAL A 279 -11.04 13.52 28.38
N PRO A 280 -10.47 13.84 27.20
CA PRO A 280 -9.05 14.07 27.09
C PRO A 280 -8.68 15.46 27.60
N ASP A 281 -7.57 15.55 28.30
CA ASP A 281 -6.93 16.84 28.59
C ASP A 281 -6.45 17.51 27.28
N ALA A 282 -6.33 18.83 27.26
CA ALA A 282 -5.91 19.60 26.09
C ALA A 282 -4.53 19.17 25.58
N LEU A 283 -3.60 18.87 26.50
CA LEU A 283 -2.28 18.36 26.16
C LEU A 283 -2.36 16.97 25.51
N GLN A 284 -3.24 16.11 26.00
CA GLN A 284 -3.45 14.78 25.44
C GLN A 284 -4.00 14.86 24.02
N LEU A 285 -4.97 15.75 23.78
CA LEU A 285 -5.53 15.97 22.44
C LEU A 285 -4.46 16.44 21.44
N ALA A 286 -3.54 17.31 21.87
CA ALA A 286 -2.42 17.75 21.06
C ALA A 286 -1.48 16.59 20.69
N LYS A 287 -1.15 15.73 21.67
CA LYS A 287 -0.34 14.51 21.45
C LYS A 287 -1.02 13.54 20.49
N ASP A 288 -2.30 13.24 20.71
CA ASP A 288 -3.07 12.33 19.85
C ASP A 288 -3.17 12.85 18.41
N SER A 289 -3.31 14.17 18.24
CA SER A 289 -3.30 14.82 16.91
C SER A 289 -1.94 14.65 16.21
N LEU A 290 -0.83 14.89 16.93
CA LEU A 290 0.52 14.69 16.41
C LEU A 290 0.74 13.24 15.95
N PHE A 291 0.40 12.25 16.79
CA PHE A 291 0.52 10.84 16.41
C PHE A 291 -0.37 10.47 15.23
N THR A 292 -1.59 11.01 15.15
CA THR A 292 -2.49 10.80 14.01
C THR A 292 -1.91 11.33 12.71
N ASN A 293 -1.27 12.49 12.76
CA ASN A 293 -0.65 13.08 11.59
C ASN A 293 0.62 12.32 11.18
N ILE A 294 1.51 12.01 12.12
CA ILE A 294 2.71 11.21 11.84
C ILE A 294 2.33 9.86 11.22
N THR A 295 1.42 9.11 11.85
CA THR A 295 1.01 7.79 11.32
C THR A 295 0.31 7.93 9.97
N GLY A 296 -0.56 8.92 9.79
CA GLY A 296 -1.20 9.20 8.51
C GLY A 296 -0.19 9.48 7.38
N VAL A 297 0.87 10.24 7.66
CA VAL A 297 1.98 10.51 6.74
C VAL A 297 2.79 9.26 6.44
N LEU A 298 3.12 8.46 7.45
CA LEU A 298 3.85 7.20 7.27
C LEU A 298 3.08 6.26 6.35
N SER A 299 1.76 6.17 6.52
CA SER A 299 0.92 5.38 5.59
C SER A 299 0.98 5.92 4.16
N GLY A 300 0.97 7.24 3.95
CA GLY A 300 1.12 7.85 2.62
C GLY A 300 2.50 7.61 2.01
N THR A 301 3.54 7.53 2.84
CA THR A 301 4.93 7.28 2.42
C THR A 301 5.03 5.94 1.70
N SER A 302 4.33 4.91 2.21
CA SER A 302 4.32 3.57 1.60
C SER A 302 3.88 3.56 0.12
N ALA A 303 2.95 4.46 -0.26
CA ALA A 303 2.49 4.58 -1.63
C ALA A 303 3.49 5.35 -2.51
N CYS A 304 4.14 6.39 -1.97
CA CYS A 304 5.01 7.28 -2.73
C CYS A 304 6.41 6.70 -2.97
N THR A 305 6.88 5.79 -2.11
CA THR A 305 8.26 5.29 -2.16
C THR A 305 8.42 3.96 -2.90
N SER A 306 7.33 3.39 -3.45
CA SER A 306 7.34 2.06 -4.07
C SER A 306 8.43 1.89 -5.13
N PHE A 307 8.61 2.86 -6.03
CA PHE A 307 9.70 2.85 -7.03
C PHE A 307 11.09 2.73 -6.38
N TYR A 308 11.38 3.55 -5.36
CA TYR A 308 12.69 3.56 -4.72
C TYR A 308 12.96 2.24 -4.00
N VAL A 309 11.93 1.68 -3.34
CA VAL A 309 12.01 0.34 -2.74
C VAL A 309 12.31 -0.71 -3.83
N PHE A 310 11.66 -0.63 -4.99
CA PHE A 310 11.89 -1.54 -6.10
C PHE A 310 13.31 -1.44 -6.68
N THR A 311 13.79 -0.22 -6.87
CA THR A 311 15.14 0.09 -7.37
C THR A 311 16.24 -0.35 -6.41
N LEU A 312 16.05 -0.17 -5.11
CA LEU A 312 17.01 -0.65 -4.10
C LEU A 312 17.00 -2.18 -3.99
N SER A 313 15.82 -2.80 -4.13
CA SER A 313 15.65 -4.24 -3.95
C SER A 313 16.11 -5.08 -5.15
N SER A 314 16.12 -4.51 -6.35
CA SER A 314 16.33 -5.27 -7.58
C SER A 314 17.27 -4.57 -8.56
N ARG A 315 18.15 -5.35 -9.21
CA ARG A 315 19.00 -4.85 -10.31
C ARG A 315 18.21 -4.64 -11.60
N LEU A 316 16.96 -5.12 -11.70
CA LEU A 316 16.11 -4.92 -12.89
C LEU A 316 15.73 -3.45 -13.10
N PHE A 317 15.74 -2.67 -12.01
CA PHE A 317 15.30 -1.27 -11.97
C PHE A 317 16.47 -0.29 -11.84
N ARG A 318 17.70 -0.80 -11.75
CA ARG A 318 18.95 -0.01 -11.83
C ARG A 318 19.48 -0.08 -13.26
#